data_AF-A0A1S2WU35-F1
#
_entry.id   AF-A0A1S2WU35-F1
#
_cell.length_a   1.000
_cell.length_b   1.000
_cell.length_c   1.000
_cell.angle_alpha   90.00
_cell.angle_beta   90.00
_cell.angle_gamma   90.00
#
_symmetry.space_group_name_H-M   'P 1'
#
loop_
_entity.id
_entity.type
_entity.pdbx_description
1 polymer ?
#
loop_
_entity_poly.entity_id
_entity_poly.type
_entity_poly.pdbx_seq_one_letter_code
_entity_poly.pdbx_strand_id
1 'polypeptide(L)'
;MKARFSSTSKQRGLSLVESLISSGLILFVLLSSFLVINSVITTSVTVEKKFQLSQQLDKKIAQYILTGRFNDMAVGNSDFLQAKSSNSNLVKFVGIDRNFGIRVSKEVIKYGTTF
;
A
#
# COMPACT_ATOMS: atom_id res chain seq x y z
N MET A 1 27.67 63.64 -25.92
CA MET A 1 26.99 62.40 -26.36
C MET A 1 25.98 62.02 -25.29
N LYS A 2 24.67 62.24 -25.51
CA LYS A 2 23.60 62.09 -24.50
C LYS A 2 23.08 60.65 -24.53
N ALA A 3 23.38 59.85 -23.52
CA ALA A 3 22.74 58.54 -23.33
C ALA A 3 21.30 58.74 -22.85
N ARG A 4 20.32 58.40 -23.69
CA ARG A 4 18.90 58.34 -23.34
C ARG A 4 18.65 57.04 -22.56
N PHE A 5 18.42 57.13 -21.26
CA PHE A 5 17.76 56.06 -20.52
C PHE A 5 16.29 56.02 -20.92
N SER A 6 15.93 55.05 -21.75
CA SER A 6 14.54 54.79 -22.14
C SER A 6 13.81 54.09 -20.99
N SER A 7 12.96 54.85 -20.31
CA SER A 7 11.78 54.46 -19.51
C SER A 7 11.42 52.97 -19.47
N THR A 8 11.70 52.30 -18.34
CA THR A 8 11.16 50.98 -17.96
C THR A 8 10.07 51.12 -16.88
N SER A 9 9.03 51.91 -17.13
CA SER A 9 7.94 52.10 -16.14
C SER A 9 6.65 51.32 -16.43
N LYS A 10 6.51 50.65 -17.59
CA LYS A 10 5.26 49.98 -18.00
C LYS A 10 5.20 48.45 -17.80
N GLN A 11 6.33 47.76 -17.55
CA GLN A 11 6.38 46.29 -17.46
C GLN A 11 6.21 45.70 -16.05
N ARG A 12 6.19 46.53 -14.99
CA ARG A 12 6.15 46.03 -13.61
C ARG A 12 4.85 45.28 -13.27
N GLY A 13 3.70 45.73 -13.78
CA GLY A 13 2.41 45.08 -13.55
C GLY A 13 2.29 43.72 -14.23
N LEU A 14 2.85 43.57 -15.44
CA LEU A 14 2.90 42.32 -16.20
C LEU A 14 3.84 41.31 -15.52
N SER A 15 5.00 41.78 -15.04
CA SER A 15 5.97 40.95 -14.30
C SER A 15 5.45 40.42 -12.95
N LEU A 16 4.60 41.19 -12.25
CA LEU A 16 3.95 40.72 -11.02
C LEU A 16 2.91 39.62 -11.30
N VAL A 17 2.11 39.78 -12.35
CA VAL A 17 1.13 38.76 -12.76
C VAL A 17 1.84 37.48 -13.23
N GLU A 18 2.92 37.61 -14.01
CA GLU A 18 3.75 36.47 -14.42
C GLU A 18 4.38 35.76 -13.21
N SER A 19 4.87 36.51 -12.23
CA SER A 19 5.41 35.95 -10.99
C SER A 19 4.34 35.22 -10.17
N LEU A 20 3.12 35.76 -10.11
CA LEU A 20 2.00 35.12 -9.42
C LEU A 20 1.57 33.82 -10.11
N ILE A 21 1.48 33.83 -11.44
CA ILE A 21 1.18 32.63 -12.23
C ILE A 21 2.29 31.58 -12.07
N SER A 22 3.56 31.99 -12.15
CA SER A 22 4.70 31.10 -11.96
C SER A 22 4.72 30.47 -10.56
N SER A 23 4.47 31.27 -9.52
CA SER A 23 4.35 30.77 -8.14
C SER A 23 3.18 29.79 -7.99
N GLY A 24 2.03 30.09 -8.61
CA GLY A 24 0.86 29.20 -8.63
C GLY A 24 1.15 27.86 -9.30
N LEU A 25 1.89 27.87 -10.41
CA LEU A 25 2.31 26.64 -11.10
C LEU A 25 3.27 25.81 -10.23
N ILE A 26 4.24 26.45 -9.57
CA ILE A 26 5.18 25.75 -8.67
C ILE A 26 4.42 25.12 -7.49
N LEU A 27 3.50 25.86 -6.88
CA LEU A 27 2.67 25.35 -5.79
C LEU A 27 1.79 24.19 -6.26
N PHE A 28 1.20 24.29 -7.45
CA PHE A 28 0.39 23.23 -8.04
C PHE A 28 1.21 21.94 -8.27
N VAL A 29 2.43 22.07 -8.81
CA VAL A 29 3.33 20.93 -9.01
C VAL A 29 3.69 20.31 -7.67
N LEU A 30 4.07 21.11 -6.67
CA LEU A 30 4.41 20.62 -5.33
C LEU A 30 3.25 19.85 -4.69
N LEU A 31 2.03 20.41 -4.72
CA LEU A 31 0.84 19.76 -4.19
C LEU A 31 0.57 18.43 -4.89
N SER A 32 0.67 18.40 -6.22
CA SER A 32 0.50 17.18 -7.01
C SER A 32 1.54 16.12 -6.63
N SER A 33 2.82 16.51 -6.48
CA SER A 33 3.88 15.61 -6.04
C SER A 33 3.62 15.06 -4.64
N PHE A 34 3.17 15.89 -3.69
CA PHE A 34 2.82 15.42 -2.34
C PHE A 34 1.68 14.40 -2.34
N LEU A 35 0.65 14.63 -3.15
CA LEU A 35 -0.46 13.67 -3.30
C LEU A 35 0.03 12.32 -3.82
N VAL A 36 0.87 12.33 -4.87
CA VAL A 36 1.45 11.10 -5.43
C VAL A 36 2.31 10.39 -4.40
N ILE A 37 3.19 11.10 -3.70
CA ILE A 37 4.06 10.51 -2.66
C ILE A 37 3.23 9.86 -1.55
N ASN A 38 2.21 10.55 -1.04
CA ASN A 38 1.33 10.00 0.00
C ASN A 38 0.61 8.73 -0.45
N SER A 39 0.13 8.72 -1.70
CA SER A 39 -0.51 7.55 -2.29
C SER A 39 0.46 6.37 -2.41
N VAL A 40 1.68 6.61 -2.89
CA VAL A 40 2.72 5.59 -3.03
C VAL A 40 3.15 5.03 -1.68
N ILE A 41 3.33 5.88 -0.66
CA ILE A 41 3.68 5.45 0.71
C ILE A 41 2.56 4.58 1.29
N THR A 42 1.31 5.03 1.19
CA THR A 42 0.15 4.30 1.73
C THR A 42 -0.01 2.93 1.05
N THR A 43 0.17 2.90 -0.28
CA THR A 43 0.13 1.66 -1.05
C THR A 43 1.27 0.72 -0.65
N SER A 44 2.49 1.24 -0.54
CA SER A 44 3.68 0.47 -0.13
C SER A 44 3.50 -0.16 1.26
N VAL A 45 3.02 0.61 2.24
CA VAL A 45 2.73 0.10 3.59
C VAL A 45 1.66 -0.99 3.55
N THR A 46 0.61 -0.80 2.76
CA THR A 46 -0.47 -1.81 2.61
C THR A 46 0.06 -3.10 1.97
N VAL A 47 0.87 -2.99 0.92
CA VAL A 47 1.50 -4.13 0.25
C VAL A 47 2.44 -4.87 1.20
N GLU A 48 3.28 -4.15 1.92
CA GLU A 48 4.20 -4.73 2.91
C GLU A 48 3.43 -5.46 4.01
N LYS A 49 2.38 -4.86 4.56
CA LYS A 49 1.55 -5.50 5.59
C LYS A 49 0.83 -6.73 5.07
N LYS A 50 0.35 -6.70 3.83
CA LYS A 50 -0.23 -7.88 3.16
C LYS A 50 0.81 -8.99 2.99
N PHE A 51 2.03 -8.63 2.63
CA PHE A 51 3.13 -9.59 2.48
C PHE A 51 3.52 -10.22 3.83
N GLN A 52 3.68 -9.40 4.88
CA GLN A 52 3.93 -9.88 6.25
C GLN A 52 2.82 -10.84 6.73
N LEU A 53 1.55 -10.48 6.52
CA LEU A 53 0.41 -11.34 6.87
C LEU A 53 0.45 -12.67 6.09
N SER A 54 0.78 -12.62 4.80
CA SER A 54 0.95 -13.83 3.98
C SER A 54 2.08 -14.72 4.51
N GLN A 55 3.23 -14.15 4.88
CA GLN A 55 4.36 -14.93 5.42
C GLN A 55 4.00 -15.59 6.76
N GLN A 56 3.29 -14.88 7.64
CA GLN A 56 2.82 -15.46 8.90
C GLN A 56 1.82 -16.59 8.67
N LEU A 57 0.90 -16.40 7.72
CA LEU A 57 -0.04 -17.43 7.30
C LEU A 57 0.71 -18.66 6.75
N ASP A 58 1.71 -18.46 5.88
CA ASP A 58 2.54 -19.53 5.33
C ASP A 58 3.28 -20.32 6.41
N LYS A 59 3.83 -19.64 7.41
CA LYS A 59 4.48 -20.29 8.55
C LYS A 59 3.51 -21.19 9.32
N LYS A 60 2.29 -20.71 9.59
CA LYS A 60 1.24 -21.48 10.26
C LYS A 60 0.75 -22.66 9.41
N ILE A 61 0.62 -22.46 8.10
CA ILE A 61 0.28 -23.52 7.14
C ILE A 61 1.38 -24.58 7.10
N ALA A 62 2.65 -24.19 7.05
CA ALA A 62 3.77 -25.14 7.07
C ALA A 62 3.74 -25.99 8.35
N GLN A 63 3.44 -25.39 9.50
CA GLN A 63 3.24 -26.14 10.74
C GLN A 63 2.06 -27.11 10.65
N TYR A 64 0.95 -26.71 10.02
CA TYR A 64 -0.19 -27.61 9.78
C TYR A 64 0.18 -28.77 8.85
N ILE A 65 0.94 -28.53 7.78
CA ILE A 65 1.39 -29.59 6.86
C ILE A 65 2.30 -30.60 7.56
N LEU A 66 3.08 -30.17 8.56
CA LEU A 66 3.97 -31.05 9.31
C LEU A 66 3.27 -31.78 10.46
N THR A 67 2.37 -31.11 11.17
CA THR A 67 1.77 -31.61 12.43
C THR A 67 0.31 -32.07 12.30
N GLY A 68 -0.34 -31.76 11.18
CA GLY A 68 -1.76 -31.98 10.95
C GLY A 68 -2.70 -31.07 11.75
N ARG A 69 -2.17 -30.20 12.61
CA ARG A 69 -2.96 -29.28 13.46
C ARG A 69 -2.69 -27.83 13.07
N PHE A 70 -3.76 -27.10 12.77
CA PHE A 70 -3.63 -25.69 12.43
C PHE A 70 -3.65 -24.85 13.70
N ASN A 71 -2.72 -23.91 13.79
CA ASN A 71 -2.64 -22.98 14.90
C ASN A 71 -3.44 -21.71 14.56
N ASP A 72 -4.64 -21.63 15.09
CA ASP A 72 -5.60 -20.53 14.98
C ASP A 72 -5.36 -19.38 15.97
N MET A 73 -4.33 -19.47 16.83
CA MET A 73 -4.01 -18.38 17.74
C MET A 73 -3.71 -17.09 16.98
N ALA A 74 -4.39 -16.01 17.38
CA ALA A 74 -4.15 -14.67 16.89
C ALA A 74 -2.73 -14.22 17.22
N VAL A 75 -2.13 -13.44 16.32
CA VAL A 75 -0.81 -12.82 16.54
C VAL A 75 -0.99 -11.32 16.46
N GLY A 76 -0.91 -10.64 17.61
CA GLY A 76 -1.23 -9.22 17.69
C GLY A 76 -2.70 -8.96 17.34
N ASN A 77 -2.95 -8.19 16.28
CA ASN A 77 -4.29 -7.90 15.77
C ASN A 77 -4.63 -8.64 14.46
N SER A 78 -3.88 -9.71 14.18
CA SER A 78 -4.08 -10.57 13.02
C SER A 78 -4.68 -11.91 13.45
N ASP A 79 -5.86 -12.24 12.92
CA ASP A 79 -6.56 -13.50 13.15
C ASP A 79 -6.25 -14.51 12.04
N PHE A 80 -6.23 -15.79 12.40
CA PHE A 80 -5.96 -16.89 11.47
C PHE A 80 -7.05 -17.94 11.58
N LEU A 81 -7.68 -18.24 10.45
CA LEU A 81 -8.86 -19.12 10.39
C LEU A 81 -8.62 -20.24 9.39
N GLN A 82 -9.10 -21.43 9.75
CA GLN A 82 -9.24 -22.54 8.82
C GLN A 82 -10.70 -22.58 8.34
N ALA A 83 -10.89 -22.59 7.03
CA ALA A 83 -12.18 -22.68 6.37
C ALA A 83 -12.23 -23.93 5.48
N LYS A 84 -13.43 -24.48 5.29
CA LYS A 84 -13.64 -25.53 4.28
C LYS A 84 -13.42 -24.94 2.90
N SER A 85 -12.57 -25.58 2.10
CA SER A 85 -12.43 -25.25 0.68
C SER A 85 -13.59 -25.89 -0.09
N SER A 86 -13.82 -25.40 -1.31
CA SER A 86 -14.81 -25.98 -2.23
C SER A 86 -14.42 -27.39 -2.68
N ASN A 87 -13.12 -27.75 -2.61
CA ASN A 87 -12.63 -29.08 -2.92
C ASN A 87 -12.42 -29.88 -1.62
N SER A 88 -12.94 -31.11 -1.55
CA SER A 88 -12.83 -31.99 -0.38
C SER A 88 -11.39 -32.35 0.01
N ASN A 89 -10.46 -32.28 -0.96
CA ASN A 89 -9.05 -32.59 -0.78
C ASN A 89 -8.22 -31.36 -0.39
N LEU A 90 -8.82 -30.17 -0.39
CA LEU A 90 -8.16 -28.91 -0.06
C LEU A 90 -8.72 -28.33 1.24
N VAL A 91 -7.88 -27.58 1.92
CA VAL A 91 -8.22 -26.79 3.10
C VAL A 91 -7.84 -25.35 2.83
N LYS A 92 -8.77 -24.44 3.12
CA LYS A 92 -8.55 -23.01 2.95
C LYS A 92 -8.12 -22.40 4.27
N PHE A 93 -7.07 -21.60 4.24
CA PHE A 93 -6.57 -20.84 5.38
C PHE A 93 -6.70 -19.35 5.08
N VAL A 94 -7.14 -18.59 6.08
CA VAL A 94 -7.43 -17.16 5.95
C VAL A 94 -6.73 -16.41 7.06
N GLY A 95 -5.87 -15.46 6.71
CA GLY A 95 -5.33 -14.45 7.62
C GLY A 95 -6.11 -13.14 7.46
N ILE A 96 -6.48 -12.53 8.58
CA ILE A 96 -7.18 -11.24 8.62
C ILE A 96 -6.40 -10.30 9.51
N ASP A 97 -5.96 -9.16 8.99
CA ASP A 97 -5.40 -8.08 9.79
C ASP A 97 -6.46 -6.99 10.00
N ARG A 98 -6.88 -6.77 11.25
CA ARG A 98 -7.93 -5.81 11.59
C ARG A 98 -7.45 -4.35 11.58
N ASN A 99 -6.14 -4.10 11.69
CA ASN A 99 -5.60 -2.73 11.67
C ASN A 99 -5.65 -2.13 10.28
N PHE A 100 -5.34 -2.93 9.26
CA PHE A 100 -5.29 -2.48 7.87
C PHE A 100 -6.47 -2.98 7.02
N GLY A 101 -7.38 -3.78 7.61
CA GLY A 101 -8.51 -4.38 6.88
C GLY A 101 -8.08 -5.36 5.79
N ILE A 102 -6.87 -5.92 5.90
CA ILE A 102 -6.28 -6.78 4.87
C ILE A 102 -6.70 -8.23 5.13
N ARG A 103 -7.12 -8.91 4.07
CA ARG A 103 -7.42 -10.34 4.08
C ARG A 103 -6.56 -11.08 3.08
N VAL A 104 -5.91 -12.15 3.53
CA VAL A 104 -5.15 -13.07 2.68
C VAL A 104 -5.74 -14.45 2.84
N SER A 105 -5.94 -15.17 1.74
CA SER A 105 -6.39 -16.56 1.79
C SER A 105 -5.51 -17.44 0.93
N LYS A 106 -5.19 -18.64 1.42
CA LYS A 106 -4.44 -19.66 0.70
C LYS A 106 -5.15 -21.00 0.82
N GLU A 107 -5.05 -21.82 -0.22
CA GLU A 107 -5.58 -23.18 -0.22
C GLU A 107 -4.41 -24.16 -0.33
N VAL A 108 -4.44 -25.20 0.49
CA VAL A 108 -3.44 -26.26 0.47
C VAL A 108 -4.10 -27.62 0.58
N ILE A 109 -3.36 -28.65 0.18
CA ILE A 109 -3.81 -30.04 0.28
C ILE A 109 -4.03 -30.40 1.75
N LYS A 110 -5.13 -31.12 2.03
CA LYS A 110 -5.47 -31.56 3.37
C LYS A 110 -4.36 -32.46 3.93
N TYR A 111 -4.04 -32.29 5.20
CA TYR A 111 -3.08 -33.18 5.85
C TYR A 111 -3.59 -34.61 5.85
N GLY A 112 -2.74 -35.57 5.48
CA GLY A 112 -3.07 -36.99 5.49
C GLY A 112 -3.88 -37.50 4.29
N THR A 113 -4.15 -36.68 3.27
CA THR A 113 -4.64 -37.21 1.98
C THR A 113 -3.45 -37.72 1.18
N THR A 114 -3.22 -39.03 1.23
CA THR A 114 -2.41 -39.77 0.25
C THR A 114 -3.18 -39.83 -1.08
N PHE A 115 -2.48 -39.63 -2.20
CA PHE A 115 -3.01 -39.85 -3.53
C PHE A 115 -3.35 -41.32 -3.77
#